data_AF-A0A953G9I2-F1
#
_entry.id   AF-A0A953G9I2-F1
#
_cell.length_a   1.000
_cell.length_b   1.000
_cell.length_c   1.000
_cell.angle_alpha   90.00
_cell.angle_beta   90.00
_cell.angle_gamma   90.00
#
_symmetry.space_group_name_H-M   'P 1'
#
loop_
_entity.id
_entity.type
_entity.pdbx_description
1 polymer ?
#
loop_
_entity_poly.entity_id
_entity_poly.type
_entity_poly.pdbx_seq_one_letter_code
_entity_poly.pdbx_strand_id
1 'polypeptide(L)'
;MKRFYSPKSGFILLLLAVLSCVSQKKKGEYKGLSKFYHNTSAKYNAYFNARELMNLSLARIEAGFKEDYSKVLAVFPYEATEDVGGEKANLDKAIEKVATDISIHKYSRWADDCYFLLAKAQYVKKDYETAEASYDFLLNEYQPSRILQNSKSLKEKNAKSVKKERERKKEDAKKEAKKKAKAKAKARAKAKTSK
;
A
#
# COMPACT_ATOMS: atom_id res chain seq x y z
N MET A 1 57.57 1.00 24.04
CA MET A 1 56.15 0.62 23.85
C MET A 1 56.06 -0.89 23.70
N LYS A 2 55.69 -1.64 24.75
CA LYS A 2 55.58 -3.10 24.71
C LYS A 2 54.16 -3.49 24.29
N ARG A 3 54.00 -4.10 23.12
CA ARG A 3 52.71 -4.60 22.61
C ARG A 3 52.25 -5.78 23.48
N PHE A 4 51.22 -5.56 24.30
CA PHE A 4 50.48 -6.61 25.01
C PHE A 4 49.58 -7.35 24.02
N TYR A 5 50.11 -8.34 23.30
CA TYR A 5 49.27 -9.30 22.57
C TYR A 5 49.29 -10.62 23.36
N SER A 6 48.25 -10.86 24.15
CA SER A 6 48.08 -12.12 24.86
C SER A 6 47.62 -13.20 23.86
N PRO A 7 48.19 -14.41 23.88
CA PRO A 7 47.80 -15.49 22.97
C PRO A 7 46.31 -15.85 23.10
N LYS A 8 45.70 -15.58 24.27
CA LYS A 8 44.25 -15.75 24.51
C LYS A 8 43.41 -14.73 23.73
N SER A 9 43.91 -13.51 23.56
CA SER A 9 43.27 -12.45 22.77
C SER A 9 43.29 -12.79 21.28
N GLY A 10 44.40 -13.38 20.79
CA GLY A 10 44.50 -13.88 19.42
C GLY A 10 43.56 -15.05 19.13
N PHE A 11 43.37 -15.95 20.10
CA PHE A 11 42.44 -17.08 19.96
C PHE A 11 40.97 -16.63 19.93
N ILE A 12 40.58 -15.64 20.75
CA ILE A 12 39.23 -15.06 20.72
C ILE A 12 38.95 -14.35 19.39
N LEU A 13 39.93 -13.61 18.85
CA LEU A 13 39.83 -12.96 17.55
C LEU A 13 39.72 -13.96 16.39
N LEU A 14 40.45 -15.08 16.48
CA LEU A 14 40.35 -16.18 15.52
C LEU A 14 38.98 -16.89 15.60
N LEU A 15 38.46 -17.11 16.81
CA LEU A 15 37.15 -17.75 17.01
C LEU A 15 35.99 -16.88 16.50
N LEU A 16 36.07 -15.56 16.68
CA LEU A 16 35.14 -14.59 16.10
C LEU A 16 35.23 -14.56 14.56
N ALA A 17 36.42 -14.73 13.99
CA ALA A 17 36.60 -14.77 12.54
C ALA A 17 35.98 -16.03 11.90
N VAL A 18 36.07 -17.19 12.57
CA VAL A 18 35.49 -18.46 12.07
C VAL A 18 33.95 -18.48 12.16
N LEU A 19 33.36 -17.75 13.12
CA LEU A 19 31.91 -17.62 13.27
C LEU A 19 31.26 -16.60 12.32
N SER A 20 32.05 -15.81 11.58
CA SER A 20 31.56 -14.72 10.72
C SER A 20 31.02 -15.18 9.36
N CYS A 21 30.88 -16.49 9.13
CA CYS A 21 30.34 -17.00 7.87
C CYS A 21 28.80 -16.80 7.82
N VAL A 22 28.34 -15.67 7.30
CA VAL A 22 26.93 -15.40 7.02
C VAL A 22 26.55 -16.01 5.65
N SER A 23 25.72 -17.05 5.66
CA SER A 23 25.13 -17.61 4.43
C SER A 23 23.79 -16.95 4.11
N GLN A 24 23.60 -16.50 2.86
CA GLN A 24 22.29 -16.04 2.39
C GLN A 24 21.31 -17.21 2.25
N LYS A 25 20.16 -17.13 2.92
CA LYS A 25 19.14 -18.18 2.91
C LYS A 25 18.25 -18.12 1.66
N LYS A 26 17.79 -19.27 1.18
CA LYS A 26 16.92 -19.41 -0.01
C LYS A 26 15.43 -19.19 0.32
N LYS A 27 14.62 -19.03 -0.72
CA LYS A 27 13.14 -18.90 -0.65
C LYS A 27 12.57 -20.06 0.16
N GLY A 28 11.90 -19.77 1.29
CA GLY A 28 11.24 -20.78 2.14
C GLY A 28 12.06 -21.29 3.35
N GLU A 29 13.34 -20.91 3.46
CA GLU A 29 14.19 -21.31 4.60
C GLU A 29 13.95 -20.44 5.86
N TYR A 30 13.33 -19.28 5.68
CA TYR A 30 12.94 -18.40 6.79
C TYR A 30 11.71 -18.97 7.52
N LYS A 31 11.90 -19.42 8.76
CA LYS A 31 10.83 -19.95 9.62
C LYS A 31 10.76 -19.19 10.95
N GLY A 32 9.58 -19.18 11.58
CA GLY A 32 9.34 -18.62 12.91
C GLY A 32 9.81 -17.16 13.06
N LEU A 33 10.61 -16.90 14.10
CA LEU A 33 11.10 -15.57 14.49
C LEU A 33 11.91 -14.87 13.39
N SER A 34 12.69 -15.63 12.61
CA SER A 34 13.47 -15.05 11.51
C SER A 34 12.54 -14.49 10.42
N LYS A 35 11.51 -15.25 10.04
CA LYS A 35 10.49 -14.76 9.10
C LYS A 35 9.70 -13.58 9.67
N PHE A 36 9.41 -13.59 10.97
CA PHE A 36 8.77 -12.46 11.65
C PHE A 36 9.62 -11.20 11.55
N TYR A 37 10.91 -11.28 11.90
CA TYR A 37 11.86 -10.18 11.82
C TYR A 37 11.93 -9.58 10.40
N HIS A 38 12.13 -10.40 9.37
CA HIS A 38 12.17 -9.93 7.99
C HIS A 38 10.84 -9.27 7.56
N ASN A 39 9.70 -9.82 7.99
CA ASN A 39 8.39 -9.25 7.68
C ASN A 39 8.10 -7.94 8.41
N THR A 40 8.55 -7.79 9.66
CA THR A 40 8.34 -6.56 10.43
C THR A 40 9.27 -5.45 9.97
N SER A 41 10.54 -5.78 9.73
CA SER A 41 11.53 -4.84 9.23
C SER A 41 11.13 -4.33 7.84
N ALA A 42 10.75 -5.22 6.92
CA ALA A 42 10.27 -4.82 5.60
C ALA A 42 9.04 -3.90 5.66
N LYS A 43 8.09 -4.21 6.54
CA LYS A 43 6.89 -3.39 6.70
C LYS A 43 7.19 -1.98 7.18
N TYR A 44 7.88 -1.87 8.31
CA TYR A 44 7.95 -0.62 9.07
C TYR A 44 9.16 0.21 8.71
N ASN A 45 10.29 -0.42 8.36
CA ASN A 45 11.50 0.30 8.01
C ASN A 45 11.48 0.76 6.54
N ALA A 46 10.95 -0.08 5.66
CA ALA A 46 10.93 0.19 4.23
C ALA A 46 9.56 0.65 3.74
N TYR A 47 8.59 -0.27 3.64
CA TYR A 47 7.31 0.01 2.98
C TYR A 47 6.57 1.20 3.59
N PHE A 48 6.37 1.22 4.90
CA PHE A 48 5.65 2.30 5.59
C PHE A 48 6.36 3.64 5.40
N ASN A 49 7.65 3.72 5.70
CA ASN A 49 8.42 4.96 5.59
C ASN A 49 8.49 5.49 4.15
N ALA A 50 8.71 4.62 3.18
CA ALA A 50 8.73 5.00 1.78
C ALA A 50 7.35 5.47 1.31
N ARG A 51 6.27 4.85 1.80
CA ARG A 51 4.90 5.23 1.44
C ARG A 51 4.54 6.59 2.02
N GLU A 52 4.94 6.88 3.25
CA GLU A 52 4.71 8.21 3.85
C GLU A 52 5.48 9.31 3.09
N LEU A 53 6.75 9.05 2.71
CA LEU A 53 7.52 9.96 1.84
C LEU A 53 6.82 10.17 0.49
N MET A 54 6.36 9.09 -0.14
CA MET A 54 5.64 9.15 -1.41
C MET A 54 4.36 9.98 -1.32
N ASN A 55 3.55 9.75 -0.28
CA ASN A 55 2.30 10.48 -0.05
C ASN A 55 2.57 11.97 0.20
N LEU A 56 3.62 12.28 0.96
CA LEU A 56 4.05 13.65 1.21
C LEU A 56 4.49 14.34 -0.10
N SER A 57 5.27 13.66 -0.94
CA SER A 57 5.67 14.20 -2.24
C SER A 57 4.47 14.43 -3.16
N LEU A 58 3.54 13.48 -3.25
CA LEU A 58 2.31 13.65 -4.02
C LEU A 58 1.50 14.86 -3.54
N ALA A 59 1.28 15.00 -2.24
CA ALA A 59 0.54 16.12 -1.67
C ALA A 59 1.21 17.47 -1.96
N ARG A 60 2.54 17.53 -1.97
CA ARG A 60 3.28 18.76 -2.29
C ARG A 60 3.27 19.08 -3.77
N ILE A 61 3.35 18.08 -4.65
CA ILE A 61 3.19 18.25 -6.09
C ILE A 61 1.79 18.78 -6.39
N GLU A 62 0.76 18.21 -5.77
CA GLU A 62 -0.63 18.67 -5.91
C GLU A 62 -0.81 20.10 -5.39
N ALA A 63 -0.26 20.43 -4.21
CA ALA A 63 -0.36 21.78 -3.65
C ALA A 63 0.39 22.84 -4.47
N GLY A 64 1.46 22.45 -5.16
CA GLY A 64 2.23 23.33 -6.04
C GLY A 64 1.66 23.45 -7.46
N PHE A 65 0.71 22.60 -7.84
CA PHE A 65 0.17 22.58 -9.19
C PHE A 65 -0.78 23.76 -9.44
N LYS A 66 -0.51 24.53 -10.50
CA LYS A 66 -1.35 25.65 -10.92
C LYS A 66 -2.18 25.23 -12.12
N GLU A 67 -3.50 25.17 -11.93
CA GLU A 67 -4.46 24.79 -12.96
C GLU A 67 -4.57 25.85 -14.07
N ASP A 68 -4.61 25.38 -15.32
CA ASP A 68 -4.95 26.19 -16.50
C ASP A 68 -6.38 25.86 -16.94
N TYR A 69 -7.33 26.70 -16.55
CA TYR A 69 -8.76 26.54 -16.86
C TYR A 69 -9.10 26.74 -18.35
N SER A 70 -8.12 27.11 -19.18
CA SER A 70 -8.28 27.16 -20.64
C SER A 70 -8.18 25.77 -21.28
N LYS A 71 -7.68 24.78 -20.53
CA LYS A 71 -7.49 23.39 -20.98
C LYS A 71 -8.40 22.45 -20.19
N VAL A 72 -8.51 21.22 -20.69
CA VAL A 72 -9.16 20.14 -19.94
C VAL A 72 -8.35 19.89 -18.66
N LEU A 73 -9.03 19.95 -17.51
CA LEU A 73 -8.40 19.78 -16.20
C LEU A 73 -7.84 18.37 -16.04
N ALA A 74 -6.63 18.27 -15.50
CA ALA A 74 -6.00 17.00 -15.22
C ALA A 74 -6.65 16.35 -14.00
N VAL A 75 -7.03 15.08 -14.12
CA VAL A 75 -7.54 14.29 -12.98
C VAL A 75 -6.42 14.01 -11.97
N PHE A 76 -5.19 13.88 -12.46
CA PHE A 76 -4.00 13.56 -11.68
C PHE A 76 -2.92 14.64 -11.87
N PRO A 77 -2.85 15.64 -10.98
CA PRO A 77 -1.87 16.74 -11.08
C PRO A 77 -0.42 16.27 -11.15
N TYR A 78 -0.09 15.17 -10.47
CA TYR A 78 1.26 14.61 -10.50
C TYR A 78 1.68 14.06 -11.88
N GLU A 79 0.73 13.76 -12.78
CA GLU A 79 1.02 13.35 -14.16
C GLU A 79 1.24 14.57 -15.06
N ALA A 80 0.38 15.58 -14.91
CA ALA A 80 0.41 16.80 -15.71
C ALA A 80 1.58 17.73 -15.38
N THR A 81 2.10 17.69 -14.15
CA THR A 81 3.29 18.44 -13.76
C THR A 81 4.55 17.85 -14.43
N GLU A 82 5.25 18.67 -15.22
CA GLU A 82 6.58 18.33 -15.74
C GLU A 82 7.69 18.58 -14.69
N ASP A 83 7.51 19.57 -13.82
CA ASP A 83 8.49 19.92 -12.78
C ASP A 83 8.24 19.19 -11.46
N VAL A 84 8.95 18.08 -11.27
CA VAL A 84 8.98 17.33 -10.00
C VAL A 84 10.24 17.67 -9.17
N GLY A 85 11.04 18.65 -9.61
CA GLY A 85 12.37 18.94 -9.07
C GLY A 85 12.40 19.12 -7.55
N GLY A 86 11.42 19.82 -7.00
CA GLY A 86 11.30 20.08 -5.56
C GLY A 86 11.10 18.83 -4.69
N GLU A 87 10.59 17.74 -5.26
CA GLU A 87 10.27 16.51 -4.51
C GLU A 87 11.14 15.31 -4.89
N LYS A 88 12.03 15.44 -5.88
CA LYS A 88 12.95 14.37 -6.31
C LYS A 88 13.73 13.78 -5.12
N ALA A 89 14.21 14.61 -4.20
CA ALA A 89 14.96 14.14 -3.04
C ALA A 89 14.14 13.23 -2.09
N ASN A 90 12.84 13.47 -1.93
CA ASN A 90 11.97 12.63 -1.12
C ASN A 90 11.63 11.33 -1.85
N LEU A 91 11.40 11.40 -3.16
CA LEU A 91 11.18 10.25 -4.02
C LEU A 91 12.42 9.34 -4.07
N ASP A 92 13.61 9.91 -4.16
CA ASP A 92 14.88 9.17 -4.12
C ASP A 92 15.07 8.43 -2.81
N LYS A 93 14.77 9.07 -1.67
CA LYS A 93 14.78 8.41 -0.36
C LYS A 93 13.74 7.28 -0.27
N ALA A 94 12.56 7.47 -0.86
CA ALA A 94 11.54 6.43 -0.91
C ALA A 94 12.04 5.22 -1.73
N ILE A 95 12.61 5.48 -2.92
CA ILE A 95 13.23 4.48 -3.81
C ILE A 95 14.35 3.72 -3.09
N GLU A 96 15.28 4.44 -2.45
CA GLU A 96 16.42 3.85 -1.73
C GLU A 96 15.94 2.89 -0.63
N LYS A 97 14.92 3.28 0.15
CA LYS A 97 14.37 2.46 1.23
C LYS A 97 13.79 1.15 0.71
N VAL A 98 12.96 1.20 -0.34
CA VAL A 98 12.35 -0.03 -0.89
C VAL A 98 13.36 -0.87 -1.67
N ALA A 99 14.30 -0.26 -2.39
CA ALA A 99 15.37 -0.99 -3.09
C ALA A 99 16.28 -1.74 -2.12
N THR A 100 16.64 -1.09 -1.00
CA THR A 100 17.41 -1.71 0.07
C THR A 100 16.65 -2.89 0.68
N ASP A 101 15.36 -2.74 0.94
CA ASP A 101 14.53 -3.80 1.49
C ASP A 101 14.36 -4.99 0.56
N ILE A 102 14.12 -4.74 -0.73
CA ILE A 102 14.04 -5.78 -1.75
C ILE A 102 15.32 -6.64 -1.74
N SER A 103 16.48 -6.00 -1.53
CA SER A 103 17.78 -6.66 -1.50
C SER A 103 17.99 -7.48 -0.23
N ILE A 104 17.64 -6.95 0.94
CA ILE A 104 17.91 -7.57 2.26
C ILE A 104 16.79 -8.53 2.68
N HIS A 105 15.55 -8.24 2.29
CA HIS A 105 14.32 -8.90 2.74
C HIS A 105 13.50 -9.44 1.56
N LYS A 106 14.19 -9.97 0.54
CA LYS A 106 13.62 -10.52 -0.72
C LYS A 106 12.44 -11.49 -0.54
N TYR A 107 12.43 -12.27 0.53
CA TYR A 107 11.38 -13.26 0.81
C TYR A 107 10.38 -12.83 1.88
N SER A 108 10.35 -11.53 2.20
CA SER A 108 9.32 -10.96 3.06
C SER A 108 7.96 -11.02 2.36
N ARG A 109 6.88 -10.99 3.14
CA ARG A 109 5.53 -10.91 2.58
C ARG A 109 5.21 -9.58 1.91
N TRP A 110 6.08 -8.58 2.06
CA TRP A 110 5.91 -7.20 1.60
C TRP A 110 6.75 -6.87 0.37
N ALA A 111 7.52 -7.85 -0.14
CA ALA A 111 8.40 -7.63 -1.28
C ALA A 111 7.61 -7.15 -2.51
N ASP A 112 6.43 -7.72 -2.76
CA ASP A 112 5.48 -7.30 -3.79
C ASP A 112 5.04 -5.83 -3.62
N ASP A 113 4.64 -5.46 -2.40
CA ASP A 113 4.24 -4.08 -2.08
C ASP A 113 5.41 -3.09 -2.22
N CYS A 114 6.63 -3.50 -1.85
CA CYS A 114 7.86 -2.70 -2.01
C CYS A 114 8.21 -2.49 -3.49
N TYR A 115 8.10 -3.53 -4.33
CA TYR A 115 8.31 -3.42 -5.79
C TYR A 115 7.27 -2.51 -6.45
N PHE A 116 6.00 -2.62 -6.05
CA PHE A 116 4.96 -1.72 -6.53
C PHE A 116 5.24 -0.25 -6.15
N LEU A 117 5.65 -0.01 -4.90
CA LEU A 117 5.97 1.34 -4.44
C LEU A 117 7.24 1.89 -5.10
N LEU A 118 8.24 1.05 -5.37
CA LEU A 118 9.44 1.39 -6.14
C LEU A 118 9.07 1.92 -7.52
N ALA A 119 8.31 1.13 -8.28
CA ALA A 119 7.89 1.49 -9.63
C ALA A 119 7.02 2.75 -9.64
N LYS A 120 6.12 2.90 -8.66
CA LYS A 120 5.31 4.11 -8.49
C LYS A 120 6.16 5.35 -8.20
N ALA A 121 7.17 5.25 -7.32
CA ALA A 121 8.05 6.35 -6.99
C ALA A 121 8.91 6.78 -8.19
N GLN A 122 9.44 5.83 -8.96
CA GLN A 122 10.16 6.10 -10.21
C GLN A 122 9.26 6.78 -11.25
N TYR A 123 8.02 6.30 -11.40
CA TYR A 123 7.03 6.89 -12.30
C TYR A 123 6.75 8.35 -11.96
N VAL A 124 6.50 8.66 -10.68
CA VAL A 124 6.24 10.04 -10.23
C VAL A 124 7.49 10.91 -10.35
N LYS A 125 8.68 10.33 -10.19
CA LYS A 125 9.96 11.01 -10.44
C LYS A 125 10.19 11.33 -11.93
N LYS A 126 9.33 10.84 -12.83
CA LYS A 126 9.43 10.95 -14.31
C LYS A 126 10.53 10.08 -14.91
N ASP A 127 10.94 9.04 -14.20
CA ASP A 127 11.86 8.01 -14.68
C ASP A 127 11.05 6.83 -15.23
N TYR A 128 10.42 7.06 -16.38
CA TYR A 128 9.44 6.14 -16.95
C TYR A 128 10.06 4.82 -17.41
N GLU A 129 11.26 4.86 -17.98
CA GLU A 129 11.98 3.67 -18.45
C GLU A 129 12.29 2.72 -17.28
N THR A 130 12.82 3.26 -16.18
CA THR A 130 13.12 2.45 -14.98
C THR A 130 11.85 1.98 -14.29
N ALA A 131 10.79 2.80 -14.28
CA ALA A 131 9.49 2.43 -13.71
C ALA A 131 8.85 1.27 -14.47
N GLU A 132 8.88 1.30 -15.81
CA GLU A 132 8.37 0.23 -16.68
C GLU A 132 9.07 -1.09 -16.38
N ALA A 133 10.41 -1.10 -16.38
CA ALA A 133 11.18 -2.30 -16.06
C ALA A 133 10.85 -2.86 -14.66
N SER A 134 10.62 -1.97 -13.68
CA SER A 134 10.24 -2.37 -12.32
C SER A 134 8.82 -2.94 -12.25
N TYR A 135 7.86 -2.37 -13.00
CA TYR A 135 6.52 -2.91 -13.13
C TYR A 135 6.49 -4.25 -13.86
N ASP A 136 7.26 -4.40 -14.94
CA ASP A 136 7.39 -5.66 -15.66
C ASP A 136 7.96 -6.76 -14.77
N PHE A 137 9.00 -6.44 -14.00
CA PHE A 137 9.52 -7.39 -13.02
C PHE A 137 8.46 -7.77 -11.98
N LEU A 138 7.73 -6.79 -11.44
CA LEU A 138 6.65 -7.04 -10.48
C LEU A 138 5.60 -8.00 -11.07
N LEU A 139 5.13 -7.74 -12.29
CA LEU A 139 4.07 -8.53 -12.93
C LEU A 139 4.52 -9.96 -13.26
N ASN A 140 5.78 -10.13 -13.66
CA ASN A 140 6.34 -11.42 -14.05
C ASN A 140 6.73 -12.29 -12.84
N GLU A 141 7.39 -11.73 -11.82
CA GLU A 141 7.86 -12.48 -10.65
C GLU A 141 6.76 -12.66 -9.60
N TYR A 142 5.97 -11.62 -9.34
CA TYR A 142 4.91 -11.61 -8.33
C TYR A 142 3.56 -11.67 -9.02
N GLN A 143 3.15 -12.89 -9.39
CA GLN A 143 1.85 -13.15 -10.02
C GLN A 143 0.74 -12.31 -9.37
N PRO A 144 -0.13 -11.67 -10.16
CA PRO A 144 -1.16 -10.77 -9.66
C PRO A 144 -2.24 -11.48 -8.84
N SER A 145 -2.10 -12.77 -8.50
CA SER A 145 -3.08 -13.52 -7.70
C SER A 145 -3.43 -12.82 -6.38
N ARG A 146 -2.48 -12.15 -5.72
CA ARG A 146 -2.74 -11.35 -4.51
C ARG A 146 -3.43 -10.01 -4.80
N ILE A 147 -3.04 -9.31 -5.87
CA ILE A 147 -3.68 -8.08 -6.35
C ILE A 147 -5.12 -8.36 -6.81
N LEU A 148 -5.32 -9.46 -7.54
CA LEU A 148 -6.61 -10.01 -7.99
C LEU A 148 -7.43 -10.52 -6.82
N GLN A 149 -6.83 -11.14 -5.79
CA GLN A 149 -7.54 -11.53 -4.57
C GLN A 149 -8.04 -10.32 -3.80
N ASN A 150 -7.22 -9.28 -3.64
CA ASN A 150 -7.65 -8.02 -3.02
C ASN A 150 -8.78 -7.38 -3.84
N SER A 151 -8.64 -7.30 -5.17
CA SER A 151 -9.70 -6.83 -6.08
C SER A 151 -10.99 -7.64 -5.98
N LYS A 152 -10.91 -8.97 -5.95
CA LYS A 152 -12.07 -9.87 -5.75
C LYS A 152 -12.71 -9.66 -4.39
N SER A 153 -11.92 -9.58 -3.31
CA SER A 153 -12.42 -9.34 -1.96
C SER A 153 -13.08 -7.97 -1.82
N LEU A 154 -12.54 -6.93 -2.48
CA LEU A 154 -13.11 -5.59 -2.51
C LEU A 154 -14.41 -5.58 -3.31
N LYS A 155 -14.45 -6.24 -4.48
CA LYS A 155 -15.68 -6.43 -5.27
C LYS A 155 -16.76 -7.18 -4.48
N GLU A 156 -16.40 -8.24 -3.75
CA GLU A 156 -17.33 -8.97 -2.89
C GLU A 156 -17.82 -8.12 -1.71
N LYS A 157 -16.94 -7.36 -1.06
CA LYS A 157 -17.31 -6.43 0.02
C LYS A 157 -18.26 -5.36 -0.48
N ASN A 158 -17.99 -4.78 -1.65
CA ASN A 158 -18.85 -3.79 -2.31
C ASN A 158 -20.19 -4.40 -2.73
N ALA A 159 -20.23 -5.62 -3.26
CA ALA A 159 -21.48 -6.29 -3.59
C ALA A 159 -22.33 -6.57 -2.34
N LYS A 160 -21.70 -6.96 -1.22
CA LYS A 160 -22.38 -7.19 0.07
C LYS A 160 -22.93 -5.88 0.67
N SER A 161 -22.17 -4.78 0.61
CA SER A 161 -22.63 -3.48 1.12
C SER A 161 -23.82 -2.96 0.31
N VAL A 162 -23.77 -3.04 -1.03
CA VAL A 162 -24.86 -2.64 -1.92
C VAL A 162 -26.12 -3.48 -1.71
N LYS A 163 -25.98 -4.80 -1.53
CA LYS A 163 -27.11 -5.68 -1.24
C LYS A 163 -27.79 -5.31 0.10
N LYS A 164 -26.99 -5.09 1.14
CA LYS A 164 -27.48 -4.68 2.47
C LYS A 164 -28.19 -3.32 2.45
N GLU A 165 -27.71 -2.38 1.64
CA GLU A 165 -28.35 -1.07 1.47
C GLU A 165 -29.69 -1.19 0.72
N ARG A 166 -29.74 -2.01 -0.34
CA ARG A 166 -30.98 -2.31 -1.07
C ARG A 166 -32.06 -2.96 -0.20
N GLU A 167 -31.66 -3.89 0.68
CA GLU A 167 -32.58 -4.53 1.62
C GLU A 167 -33.15 -3.54 2.63
N ARG A 168 -32.31 -2.66 3.19
CA ARG A 168 -32.76 -1.58 4.09
C ARG A 168 -33.76 -0.63 3.41
N LYS A 169 -33.45 -0.16 2.19
CA LYS A 169 -34.37 0.70 1.42
C LYS A 169 -35.73 0.03 1.14
N LYS A 170 -35.75 -1.28 0.86
CA LYS A 170 -36.99 -2.04 0.68
C LYS A 170 -37.78 -2.16 1.99
N GLU A 171 -37.10 -2.33 3.11
CA GLU A 171 -37.74 -2.43 4.42
C GLU A 171 -38.35 -1.10 4.86
N ASP A 172 -37.62 0.00 4.64
CA ASP A 172 -38.08 1.35 4.92
C ASP A 172 -39.29 1.72 4.05
N ALA A 173 -39.25 1.41 2.74
CA ALA A 173 -40.38 1.60 1.84
C ALA A 173 -41.62 0.80 2.27
N LYS A 174 -41.45 -0.45 2.73
CA LYS A 174 -42.57 -1.26 3.27
C LYS A 174 -43.13 -0.66 4.56
N LYS A 175 -42.29 -0.16 5.46
CA LYS A 175 -42.72 0.51 6.70
C LYS A 175 -43.50 1.79 6.38
N GLU A 176 -43.02 2.58 5.42
CA GLU A 176 -43.68 3.80 4.99
C GLU A 176 -45.03 3.53 4.30
N ALA A 177 -45.08 2.53 3.41
CA ALA A 177 -46.33 2.10 2.76
C ALA A 177 -47.37 1.60 3.79
N LYS A 178 -46.95 0.81 4.79
CA LYS A 178 -47.82 0.37 5.89
C LYS A 178 -48.32 1.55 6.73
N LYS A 179 -47.48 2.54 7.03
CA LYS A 179 -47.89 3.77 7.74
C LYS A 179 -48.93 4.55 6.92
N LYS A 180 -48.69 4.77 5.63
CA LYS A 180 -49.62 5.46 4.72
C LYS A 180 -50.95 4.70 4.57
N ALA A 181 -50.93 3.38 4.47
CA ALA A 181 -52.13 2.55 4.40
C ALA A 181 -52.95 2.62 5.71
N LYS A 182 -52.29 2.51 6.88
CA LYS A 182 -52.95 2.66 8.18
C LYS A 182 -53.54 4.07 8.37
N ALA A 183 -52.84 5.12 7.93
CA ALA A 183 -53.35 6.48 7.98
C ALA A 183 -54.60 6.66 7.09
N LYS A 184 -54.57 6.14 5.85
CA LYS A 184 -55.72 6.15 4.93
C LYS A 184 -56.91 5.36 5.48
N ALA A 185 -56.68 4.19 6.08
CA ALA A 185 -57.74 3.38 6.69
C ALA A 185 -58.39 4.10 7.88
N LYS A 186 -57.59 4.73 8.76
CA LYS A 186 -58.10 5.55 9.87
C LYS A 186 -58.90 6.75 9.39
N ALA A 187 -58.45 7.45 8.34
CA ALA A 187 -59.19 8.56 7.75
C ALA A 187 -60.54 8.12 7.16
N ARG A 188 -60.57 6.99 6.44
CA ARG A 188 -61.80 6.41 5.87
C ARG A 188 -62.78 5.95 6.95
N ALA A 189 -62.30 5.40 8.06
CA ALA A 189 -63.16 5.02 9.19
C ALA A 189 -63.80 6.26 9.84
N LYS A 190 -63.02 7.32 10.09
CA LYS A 190 -63.53 8.59 10.64
C LYS A 190 -64.58 9.27 9.75
N ALA A 191 -64.43 9.19 8.43
CA ALA A 191 -65.41 9.75 7.48
C ALA A 191 -66.74 8.99 7.45
N LYS A 192 -66.78 7.72 7.88
CA LYS A 192 -68.00 6.90 7.92
C LYS A 192 -68.81 7.08 9.21
N THR A 193 -68.19 7.54 10.30
CA THR A 193 -68.85 7.76 11.59
C THR A 193 -69.44 9.18 11.76
N SER A 194 -69.30 10.05 10.74
CA SER A 194 -69.75 11.45 10.73
C SER A 194 -71.04 11.68 9.91
N LYS A 195 -71.74 10.62 9.54
CA LYS A 195 -73.10 10.63 8.97
C LYS A 195 -74.02 9.91 9.94
#